data_AF-A0A847B8D2-F1
#
_entry.id   AF-A0A847B8D2-F1
#
_cell.length_a   1.000
_cell.length_b   1.000
_cell.length_c   1.000
_cell.angle_alpha   90.00
_cell.angle_beta   90.00
_cell.angle_gamma   90.00
#
_symmetry.space_group_name_H-M   'P 1'
#
loop_
_entity.id
_entity.type
_entity.pdbx_description
1 polymer ?
#
loop_
_entity_poly.entity_id
_entity_poly.type
_entity_poly.pdbx_seq_one_letter_code
_entity_poly.pdbx_strand_id
1 'polypeptide(L)'
;IGEKVFYDGVDITPQDFIDSDAKGGVFPKTAAAAPATFIERFTPYIEQGYDIFYCGIGSTFSATLNSVLIARAEFPENRIFLVDSSNLSSAIGLLILKAVKYRDAGLSAKEIAEKVSEHVDRLRVQFVVDTLDFIYKGGRCSGATLFFAKHLKIHPILKVGDAKMNVYKKTRGPLVKAWNEMLSDFKKDLKNLDLDNVVIAGCGNEDGEKYMVEQLQKLIPAESIRVTKVGSVIATHCGPNTTGILYLTKK
;
A
#
# COMPACT_ATOMS: atom_id res chain seq x y z
N ILE A 1 -11.29 -13.66 -10.54
CA ILE A 1 -12.34 -14.26 -9.67
C ILE A 1 -12.83 -15.51 -10.38
N GLY A 2 -12.75 -16.69 -9.73
CA GLY A 2 -12.90 -17.96 -10.46
C GLY A 2 -11.88 -18.04 -11.60
N GLU A 3 -12.35 -18.34 -12.81
CA GLU A 3 -11.52 -18.42 -14.03
C GLU A 3 -11.38 -17.09 -14.77
N LYS A 4 -12.14 -16.05 -14.38
CA LYS A 4 -12.13 -14.75 -15.04
C LYS A 4 -11.02 -13.84 -14.49
N VAL A 5 -10.32 -13.16 -15.40
CA VAL A 5 -9.26 -12.17 -15.11
C VAL A 5 -9.86 -10.76 -15.17
N PHE A 6 -9.44 -9.90 -14.26
CA PHE A 6 -9.88 -8.51 -14.14
C PHE A 6 -8.67 -7.63 -13.83
N TYR A 7 -8.60 -6.44 -14.43
CA TYR A 7 -7.60 -5.43 -14.14
C TYR A 7 -8.11 -4.46 -13.06
N ASP A 8 -7.32 -4.27 -12.01
CA ASP A 8 -7.66 -3.42 -10.87
C ASP A 8 -7.83 -1.95 -11.31
N GLY A 9 -8.96 -1.34 -10.94
CA GLY A 9 -9.29 0.03 -11.32
C GLY A 9 -9.73 0.20 -12.77
N VAL A 10 -9.82 -0.89 -13.54
CA VAL A 10 -10.31 -0.90 -14.92
C VAL A 10 -11.58 -1.74 -15.02
N ASP A 11 -11.50 -3.02 -14.70
CA ASP A 11 -12.63 -3.97 -14.80
C ASP A 11 -13.30 -4.24 -13.45
N ILE A 12 -12.60 -3.95 -12.35
CA ILE A 12 -13.05 -4.28 -11.01
C ILE A 12 -12.72 -3.18 -10.01
N THR A 13 -13.65 -2.96 -9.09
CA THR A 13 -13.51 -2.06 -7.95
C THR A 13 -13.46 -2.85 -6.64
N PRO A 14 -12.95 -2.24 -5.55
CA PRO A 14 -13.02 -2.85 -4.22
C PRO A 14 -14.45 -3.20 -3.79
N GLN A 15 -15.45 -2.39 -4.19
CA GLN A 15 -16.84 -2.62 -3.82
C GLN A 15 -17.39 -3.90 -4.45
N ASP A 16 -17.04 -4.19 -5.70
CA ASP A 16 -17.43 -5.43 -6.38
C ASP A 16 -16.95 -6.68 -5.63
N PHE A 17 -15.72 -6.60 -5.09
CA PHE A 17 -15.16 -7.65 -4.25
C PHE A 17 -15.90 -7.79 -2.92
N ILE A 18 -16.15 -6.67 -2.22
CA ILE A 18 -16.86 -6.66 -0.94
C ILE A 18 -18.26 -7.28 -1.09
N ASP A 19 -18.98 -6.89 -2.14
CA ASP A 19 -20.32 -7.39 -2.43
C ASP A 19 -20.33 -8.87 -2.80
N SER A 20 -19.31 -9.34 -3.53
CA SER A 20 -19.14 -10.74 -3.87
C SER A 20 -18.83 -11.60 -2.63
N ASP A 21 -17.94 -11.15 -1.75
CA ASP A 21 -17.59 -11.87 -0.52
C ASP A 21 -18.79 -11.96 0.43
N ALA A 22 -19.55 -10.86 0.60
CA ALA A 22 -20.76 -10.83 1.41
C ALA A 22 -21.83 -11.83 0.95
N LYS A 23 -21.85 -12.19 -0.35
CA LYS A 23 -22.75 -13.18 -0.95
C LYS A 23 -22.19 -14.61 -0.91
N GLY A 24 -21.04 -14.85 -0.29
CA GLY A 24 -20.37 -16.15 -0.27
C GLY A 24 -19.76 -16.53 -1.61
N GLY A 25 -19.40 -15.54 -2.43
CA GLY A 25 -18.79 -15.74 -3.74
C GLY A 25 -17.40 -16.37 -3.69
N VAL A 26 -16.87 -16.69 -4.87
CA VAL A 26 -15.53 -17.27 -5.02
C VAL A 26 -14.47 -16.28 -4.54
N PHE A 27 -13.63 -16.71 -3.60
CA PHE A 27 -12.53 -15.88 -3.09
C PHE A 27 -11.57 -15.49 -4.23
N PRO A 28 -11.28 -14.18 -4.44
CA PRO A 28 -10.39 -13.76 -5.51
C PRO A 28 -8.96 -14.19 -5.26
N LYS A 29 -8.20 -14.34 -6.34
CA LYS A 29 -6.75 -14.43 -6.31
C LYS A 29 -6.20 -13.26 -7.12
N THR A 30 -5.06 -12.75 -6.69
CA THR A 30 -4.33 -11.68 -7.38
C THR A 30 -3.08 -12.24 -8.05
N ALA A 31 -2.73 -11.73 -9.22
CA ALA A 31 -1.49 -12.05 -9.92
C ALA A 31 -0.58 -10.81 -9.99
N ALA A 32 0.74 -11.03 -10.12
CA ALA A 32 1.67 -9.97 -10.48
C ALA A 32 1.43 -9.51 -11.92
N ALA A 33 1.74 -8.26 -12.23
CA ALA A 33 1.69 -7.78 -13.62
C ALA A 33 2.75 -8.51 -14.46
N ALA A 34 2.41 -8.83 -15.72
CA ALA A 34 3.32 -9.56 -16.60
C ALA A 34 4.45 -8.65 -17.11
N PRO A 35 5.65 -9.20 -17.42
CA PRO A 35 6.74 -8.42 -18.01
C PRO A 35 6.32 -7.70 -19.31
N ALA A 36 5.52 -8.36 -20.15
CA ALA A 36 5.01 -7.79 -21.40
C ALA A 36 4.23 -6.48 -21.20
N THR A 37 3.50 -6.34 -20.10
CA THR A 37 2.79 -5.10 -19.76
C THR A 37 3.76 -3.95 -19.53
N PHE A 38 4.90 -4.20 -18.88
CA PHE A 38 5.92 -3.16 -18.66
C PHE A 38 6.65 -2.82 -19.95
N ILE A 39 6.96 -3.80 -20.79
CA ILE A 39 7.55 -3.57 -22.11
C ILE A 39 6.64 -2.66 -22.93
N GLU A 40 5.37 -3.03 -23.09
CA GLU A 40 4.36 -2.24 -23.82
C GLU A 40 4.25 -0.80 -23.29
N ARG A 41 4.28 -0.63 -21.95
CA ARG A 41 4.12 0.69 -21.32
C ARG A 41 5.39 1.55 -21.35
N PHE A 42 6.58 0.95 -21.35
CA PHE A 42 7.84 1.69 -21.33
C PHE A 42 8.32 2.06 -22.73
N THR A 43 8.09 1.21 -23.74
CA THR A 43 8.57 1.41 -25.11
C THR A 43 8.29 2.81 -25.66
N PRO A 44 7.05 3.34 -25.61
CA PRO A 44 6.76 4.64 -26.23
C PRO A 44 7.56 5.80 -25.62
N TYR A 45 7.87 5.73 -24.32
CA TYR A 45 8.63 6.77 -23.63
C TYR A 45 10.13 6.64 -23.90
N ILE A 46 10.65 5.41 -23.94
CA ILE A 46 12.07 5.16 -24.22
C ILE A 46 12.42 5.56 -25.66
N GLU A 47 11.53 5.27 -26.62
CA GLU A 47 11.66 5.68 -28.03
C GLU A 47 11.64 7.21 -28.21
N GLN A 48 10.91 7.93 -27.34
CA GLN A 48 10.92 9.39 -27.28
C GLN A 48 12.16 9.98 -26.59
N GLY A 49 13.09 9.14 -26.12
CA GLY A 49 14.31 9.57 -25.45
C GLY A 49 14.18 9.81 -23.94
N TYR A 50 13.05 9.44 -23.32
CA TYR A 50 12.88 9.54 -21.87
C TYR A 50 13.53 8.36 -21.14
N ASP A 51 14.04 8.62 -19.94
CA ASP A 51 14.38 7.60 -18.97
C ASP A 51 13.22 7.36 -18.01
N ILE A 52 13.11 6.13 -17.52
CA ILE A 52 12.02 5.68 -16.66
C ILE A 52 12.51 5.56 -15.22
N PHE A 53 11.83 6.26 -14.32
CA PHE A 53 11.85 5.94 -12.90
C PHE A 53 10.64 5.05 -12.58
N TYR A 54 10.88 3.91 -11.94
CA TYR A 54 9.83 2.99 -11.50
C TYR A 54 9.92 2.71 -9.99
N CYS A 55 8.80 2.87 -9.29
CA CYS A 55 8.63 2.41 -7.91
C CYS A 55 7.23 1.80 -7.78
N GLY A 56 7.15 0.57 -7.28
CA GLY A 56 5.92 -0.21 -7.23
C GLY A 56 5.77 -0.98 -5.93
N ILE A 57 4.82 -1.92 -5.90
CA ILE A 57 4.62 -2.82 -4.75
C ILE A 57 5.89 -3.59 -4.41
N GLY A 58 6.18 -3.69 -3.11
CA GLY A 58 7.43 -4.26 -2.61
C GLY A 58 7.62 -5.72 -3.02
N SER A 59 8.87 -6.11 -3.27
CA SER A 59 9.23 -7.44 -3.80
C SER A 59 8.78 -8.61 -2.93
N THR A 60 8.68 -8.41 -1.62
CA THR A 60 8.19 -9.39 -0.65
C THR A 60 6.68 -9.59 -0.68
N PHE A 61 5.93 -8.65 -1.25
CA PHE A 61 4.46 -8.70 -1.36
C PHE A 61 3.99 -9.21 -2.72
N SER A 62 4.80 -9.00 -3.76
CA SER A 62 4.44 -9.35 -5.14
C SER A 62 5.69 -9.54 -6.01
N ALA A 63 5.61 -10.49 -6.94
CA ALA A 63 6.63 -10.71 -7.96
C ALA A 63 6.67 -9.61 -9.05
N THR A 64 5.85 -8.57 -8.93
CA THR A 64 5.74 -7.50 -9.95
C THR A 64 7.08 -6.81 -10.17
N LEU A 65 7.91 -6.60 -9.14
CA LEU A 65 9.23 -6.02 -9.33
C LEU A 65 10.14 -6.91 -10.19
N ASN A 66 10.07 -8.24 -10.03
CA ASN A 66 10.80 -9.18 -10.89
C ASN A 66 10.33 -9.07 -12.35
N SER A 67 9.03 -8.85 -12.58
CA SER A 67 8.49 -8.63 -13.92
C SER A 67 9.03 -7.35 -14.55
N VAL A 68 9.25 -6.29 -13.78
CA VAL A 68 9.92 -5.06 -14.27
C VAL A 68 11.40 -5.30 -14.54
N LEU A 69 12.09 -6.08 -13.71
CA LEU A 69 13.49 -6.44 -13.95
C LEU A 69 13.67 -7.25 -15.25
N ILE A 70 12.75 -8.17 -15.54
CA ILE A 70 12.71 -8.91 -16.81
C ILE A 70 12.45 -7.95 -17.96
N ALA A 71 11.42 -7.10 -17.86
CA ALA A 71 11.11 -6.11 -18.90
C ALA A 71 12.27 -5.15 -19.18
N ARG A 72 13.02 -4.75 -18.14
CA ARG A 72 14.19 -3.87 -18.27
C ARG A 72 15.27 -4.46 -19.18
N ALA A 73 15.43 -5.79 -19.20
CA ALA A 73 16.45 -6.45 -20.02
C ALA A 73 16.19 -6.31 -21.54
N GLU A 74 14.98 -5.94 -21.94
CA GLU A 74 14.59 -5.70 -23.34
C GLU A 74 14.94 -4.28 -23.82
N PHE A 75 15.44 -3.41 -22.94
CA PHE A 75 15.80 -2.03 -23.26
C PHE A 75 17.30 -1.79 -23.09
N PRO A 76 17.86 -0.74 -23.75
CA PRO A 76 19.25 -0.37 -23.54
C PRO A 76 19.57 -0.13 -22.06
N GLU A 77 20.83 -0.36 -21.68
CA GLU A 77 21.29 -0.09 -20.32
C GLU A 77 21.04 1.38 -19.92
N ASN A 78 20.86 1.61 -18.62
CA ASN A 78 20.65 2.95 -18.04
C ASN A 78 19.40 3.71 -18.52
N ARG A 79 18.38 3.02 -19.04
CA ARG A 79 17.09 3.65 -19.39
C ARG A 79 16.00 3.51 -18.33
N ILE A 80 16.12 2.53 -17.43
CA ILE A 80 15.11 2.24 -16.39
C ILE A 80 15.77 2.10 -15.02
N PHE A 81 15.38 2.97 -14.10
CA PHE A 81 15.87 3.05 -12.72
C PHE A 81 14.76 2.67 -11.76
N LEU A 82 15.01 1.65 -10.92
CA LEU A 82 13.98 1.03 -10.08
C LEU A 82 14.27 1.28 -8.60
N VAL A 83 13.21 1.51 -7.84
CA VAL A 83 13.22 1.48 -6.38
C VAL A 83 12.21 0.45 -5.90
N ASP A 84 12.68 -0.55 -5.16
CA ASP A 84 11.80 -1.41 -4.37
C ASP A 84 11.22 -0.58 -3.21
N SER A 85 9.91 -0.33 -3.23
CA SER A 85 9.28 0.44 -2.14
C SER A 85 9.33 -0.28 -0.80
N SER A 86 9.56 -1.61 -0.80
CA SER A 86 9.40 -2.47 0.38
C SER A 86 8.04 -2.32 1.07
N ASN A 87 7.05 -1.80 0.35
CA ASN A 87 5.76 -1.38 0.90
C ASN A 87 4.61 -1.61 -0.09
N LEU A 88 3.42 -1.14 0.27
CA LEU A 88 2.19 -1.38 -0.47
C LEU A 88 1.21 -0.21 -0.32
N SER A 89 0.15 -0.22 -1.14
CA SER A 89 -0.91 0.79 -1.08
C SER A 89 -0.36 2.23 -1.22
N SER A 90 -1.00 3.20 -0.58
CA SER A 90 -0.66 4.63 -0.68
C SER A 90 0.74 4.98 -0.18
N ALA A 91 1.45 4.10 0.53
CA ALA A 91 2.85 4.32 0.89
C ALA A 91 3.77 4.33 -0.34
N ILE A 92 3.44 3.55 -1.38
CA ILE A 92 4.10 3.68 -2.69
C ILE A 92 3.85 5.07 -3.25
N GLY A 93 2.60 5.55 -3.16
CA GLY A 93 2.21 6.89 -3.59
C GLY A 93 3.01 8.00 -2.89
N LEU A 94 3.32 7.86 -1.60
CA LEU A 94 4.18 8.80 -0.88
C LEU A 94 5.58 8.90 -1.49
N LEU A 95 6.18 7.77 -1.92
CA LEU A 95 7.46 7.76 -2.62
C LEU A 95 7.36 8.39 -4.02
N ILE A 96 6.28 8.11 -4.75
CA ILE A 96 6.02 8.73 -6.06
C ILE A 96 5.88 10.25 -5.94
N LEU A 97 5.21 10.76 -4.90
CA LEU A 97 5.08 12.20 -4.67
C LEU A 97 6.44 12.85 -4.38
N LYS A 98 7.36 12.16 -3.71
CA LYS A 98 8.76 12.62 -3.59
C LYS A 98 9.47 12.61 -4.94
N ALA A 99 9.31 11.56 -5.73
CA ALA A 99 9.87 11.45 -7.08
C ALA A 99 9.43 12.60 -7.99
N VAL A 100 8.14 12.98 -7.92
CA VAL A 100 7.59 14.12 -8.66
C VAL A 100 8.26 15.43 -8.24
N LYS A 101 8.43 15.68 -6.93
CA LYS A 101 9.15 16.87 -6.45
C LYS A 101 10.59 16.93 -6.96
N TYR A 102 11.29 15.79 -7.04
CA TYR A 102 12.65 15.72 -7.56
C TYR A 102 12.71 15.92 -9.08
N ARG A 103 11.77 15.35 -9.82
CA ARG A 103 11.62 15.62 -11.25
C ARG A 103 11.39 17.11 -11.53
N ASP A 104 10.50 17.74 -10.78
CA ASP A 104 10.18 19.17 -10.95
C ASP A 104 11.36 20.08 -10.57
N ALA A 105 12.29 19.58 -9.73
CA ALA A 105 13.57 20.22 -9.44
C ALA A 105 14.66 19.94 -10.49
N GLY A 106 14.34 19.22 -11.58
CA GLY A 106 15.25 18.97 -12.71
C GLY A 106 16.19 17.77 -12.54
N LEU A 107 15.97 16.91 -11.54
CA LEU A 107 16.80 15.70 -11.37
C LEU A 107 16.52 14.67 -12.47
N SER A 108 17.57 13.95 -12.87
CA SER A 108 17.47 12.80 -13.76
C SER A 108 16.77 11.60 -13.11
N ALA A 109 16.26 10.66 -13.91
CA ALA A 109 15.60 9.45 -13.39
C ALA A 109 16.50 8.63 -12.45
N LYS A 110 17.81 8.62 -12.70
CA LYS A 110 18.81 7.99 -11.82
C LYS A 110 18.90 8.69 -10.46
N GLU A 111 19.09 10.00 -10.46
CA GLU A 111 19.16 10.79 -9.22
C GLU A 111 17.86 10.73 -8.42
N ILE A 112 16.71 10.71 -9.12
CA ILE A 112 15.41 10.49 -8.50
C ILE A 112 15.37 9.13 -7.80
N ALA A 113 15.81 8.06 -8.46
CA ALA A 113 15.83 6.72 -7.84
C ALA A 113 16.71 6.68 -6.59
N GLU A 114 17.91 7.25 -6.66
CA GLU A 114 18.83 7.35 -5.53
C GLU A 114 18.18 8.13 -4.37
N LYS A 115 17.60 9.31 -4.64
CA LYS A 115 16.94 10.12 -3.62
C LYS A 115 15.71 9.47 -3.03
N VAL A 116 14.87 8.83 -3.84
CA VAL A 116 13.65 8.14 -3.37
C VAL A 116 14.00 6.95 -2.49
N SER A 117 15.08 6.23 -2.79
CA SER A 117 15.53 5.10 -1.96
C SER A 117 15.81 5.51 -0.50
N GLU A 118 16.28 6.74 -0.26
CA GLU A 118 16.51 7.29 1.08
C GLU A 118 15.22 7.51 1.91
N HIS A 119 14.03 7.38 1.32
CA HIS A 119 12.74 7.51 2.01
C HIS A 119 12.12 6.17 2.40
N VAL A 120 12.56 5.05 1.81
CA VAL A 120 11.91 3.74 1.97
C VAL A 120 11.81 3.33 3.44
N ASP A 121 12.91 3.41 4.20
CA ASP A 121 12.97 3.03 5.61
C ASP A 121 12.23 3.99 6.55
N ARG A 122 11.83 5.16 6.04
CA ARG A 122 11.08 6.18 6.77
C ARG A 122 9.57 6.08 6.57
N LEU A 123 9.12 5.18 5.71
CA LEU A 123 7.70 4.87 5.60
C LEU A 123 7.21 4.24 6.90
N ARG A 124 6.03 4.68 7.32
CA ARG A 124 5.27 4.10 8.43
C ARG A 124 3.92 3.70 7.89
N VAL A 125 3.61 2.43 8.01
CA VAL A 125 2.34 1.85 7.54
C VAL A 125 1.78 0.98 8.62
N GLN A 126 0.56 1.29 9.02
CA GLN A 126 -0.22 0.49 9.94
C GLN A 126 -1.68 0.46 9.51
N PHE A 127 -2.34 -0.65 9.77
CA PHE A 127 -3.75 -0.81 9.45
C PHE A 127 -4.41 -1.83 10.35
N VAL A 128 -5.68 -1.58 10.65
CA VAL A 128 -6.56 -2.53 11.33
C VAL A 128 -7.42 -3.25 10.29
N VAL A 129 -7.56 -4.56 10.46
CA VAL A 129 -8.48 -5.40 9.70
C VAL A 129 -9.54 -5.99 10.63
N ASP A 130 -10.66 -6.44 10.08
CA ASP A 130 -11.69 -7.12 10.85
C ASP A 130 -11.31 -8.57 11.17
N THR A 131 -10.66 -9.25 10.21
CA THR A 131 -10.17 -10.62 10.34
C THR A 131 -8.85 -10.81 9.60
N LEU A 132 -8.03 -11.77 10.07
CA LEU A 132 -6.82 -12.21 9.35
C LEU A 132 -7.12 -13.19 8.21
N ASP A 133 -8.37 -13.63 8.04
CA ASP A 133 -8.74 -14.65 7.04
C ASP A 133 -8.33 -14.26 5.62
N PHE A 134 -8.53 -13.00 5.23
CA PHE A 134 -8.16 -12.50 3.90
C PHE A 134 -6.64 -12.52 3.70
N ILE A 135 -5.89 -12.07 4.70
CA ILE A 135 -4.42 -12.04 4.67
C ILE A 135 -3.85 -13.46 4.66
N TYR A 136 -4.47 -14.37 5.41
CA TYR A 136 -4.10 -15.78 5.47
C TYR A 136 -4.35 -16.48 4.13
N LYS A 137 -5.57 -16.36 3.56
CA LYS A 137 -5.90 -16.90 2.24
C LYS A 137 -5.00 -16.32 1.14
N GLY A 138 -4.61 -15.06 1.30
CA GLY A 138 -3.61 -14.42 0.48
C GLY A 138 -2.18 -14.93 0.71
N GLY A 139 -1.81 -15.38 1.91
CA GLY A 139 -0.43 -15.79 2.21
C GLY A 139 0.56 -14.62 2.33
N ARG A 140 0.09 -13.39 2.59
CA ARG A 140 0.91 -12.16 2.62
C ARG A 140 1.43 -11.79 4.03
N CYS A 141 1.02 -12.54 5.06
CA CYS A 141 1.56 -12.42 6.42
C CYS A 141 1.68 -13.82 7.06
N SER A 142 2.90 -14.23 7.41
CA SER A 142 3.15 -15.52 8.07
C SER A 142 2.47 -15.61 9.44
N GLY A 143 2.35 -14.49 10.15
CA GLY A 143 1.63 -14.39 11.44
C GLY A 143 0.11 -14.61 11.35
N ALA A 144 -0.46 -14.63 10.14
CA ALA A 144 -1.88 -14.91 9.94
C ALA A 144 -2.24 -16.41 10.09
N THR A 145 -1.25 -17.30 9.95
CA THR A 145 -1.43 -18.77 10.07
C THR A 145 -1.94 -19.23 11.44
N LEU A 146 -1.75 -18.43 12.49
CA LEU A 146 -2.14 -18.73 13.87
C LEU A 146 -3.61 -18.39 14.19
N PHE A 147 -4.39 -17.93 13.22
CA PHE A 147 -5.71 -17.33 13.46
C PHE A 147 -6.85 -18.14 12.81
N PHE A 148 -7.06 -19.37 13.28
CA PHE A 148 -8.18 -20.23 12.82
C PHE A 148 -9.49 -20.06 13.61
N ALA A 149 -9.51 -19.22 14.64
CA ALA A 149 -10.64 -19.09 15.53
C ALA A 149 -11.29 -17.69 15.41
N LYS A 150 -12.57 -17.67 15.03
CA LYS A 150 -13.47 -16.50 15.08
C LYS A 150 -13.66 -16.04 16.53
N HIS A 151 -12.65 -15.36 17.07
CA HIS A 151 -12.76 -14.71 18.36
C HIS A 151 -13.54 -13.42 18.17
N LEU A 152 -14.80 -13.42 18.61
CA LEU A 152 -15.70 -12.29 18.51
C LEU A 152 -15.00 -11.00 19.01
N LYS A 153 -14.99 -9.96 18.17
CA LYS A 153 -14.49 -8.60 18.50
C LYS A 153 -12.98 -8.51 18.79
N ILE A 154 -12.14 -9.34 18.16
CA ILE A 154 -10.70 -9.10 18.11
C ILE A 154 -10.36 -8.41 16.79
N HIS A 155 -9.67 -7.28 16.86
CA HIS A 155 -9.24 -6.49 15.72
C HIS A 155 -7.71 -6.48 15.63
N PRO A 156 -7.11 -7.25 14.71
CA PRO A 156 -5.69 -7.26 14.44
C PRO A 156 -5.23 -5.92 13.85
N ILE A 157 -4.17 -5.36 14.44
CA ILE A 157 -3.42 -4.22 13.89
C ILE A 157 -2.14 -4.78 13.31
N LEU A 158 -1.92 -4.50 12.02
CA LEU A 158 -0.73 -4.89 11.29
C LEU A 158 0.15 -3.68 11.03
N LYS A 159 1.45 -3.94 10.87
CA LYS A 159 2.45 -2.97 10.44
C LYS A 159 3.31 -3.54 9.32
N VAL A 160 3.82 -2.65 8.47
CA VAL A 160 4.89 -2.98 7.53
C VAL A 160 6.21 -2.45 8.10
N GLY A 161 7.21 -3.32 8.20
CA GLY A 161 8.57 -3.02 8.66
C GLY A 161 9.53 -4.11 8.18
N ASP A 162 10.80 -3.77 7.94
CA ASP A 162 11.82 -4.67 7.36
C ASP A 162 11.32 -5.39 6.09
N ALA A 163 10.66 -4.64 5.21
CA ALA A 163 10.00 -5.12 4.00
C ALA A 163 8.96 -6.23 4.22
N LYS A 164 8.43 -6.42 5.44
CA LYS A 164 7.46 -7.49 5.76
C LYS A 164 6.25 -6.94 6.48
N MET A 165 5.13 -7.63 6.32
CA MET A 165 3.90 -7.37 7.05
C MET A 165 3.82 -8.26 8.29
N ASN A 166 3.63 -7.65 9.46
CA ASN A 166 3.59 -8.34 10.74
C ASN A 166 2.32 -7.96 11.51
N VAL A 167 1.76 -8.93 12.24
CA VAL A 167 0.70 -8.66 13.22
C VAL A 167 1.34 -8.00 14.43
N TYR A 168 1.14 -6.69 14.57
CA TYR A 168 1.76 -5.88 15.60
C TYR A 168 1.05 -6.00 16.94
N LYS A 169 -0.29 -5.87 16.93
CA LYS A 169 -1.11 -5.90 18.15
C LYS A 169 -2.49 -6.48 17.85
N LYS A 170 -3.13 -7.04 18.86
CA LYS A 170 -4.52 -7.52 18.79
C LYS A 170 -5.32 -6.76 19.82
N THR A 171 -6.28 -5.97 19.37
CA THR A 171 -7.18 -5.24 20.27
C THR A 171 -8.49 -5.99 20.41
N ARG A 172 -9.18 -5.83 21.55
CA ARG A 172 -10.48 -6.48 21.80
C ARG A 172 -11.53 -5.44 22.19
N GLY A 173 -12.76 -5.63 21.68
CA GLY A 173 -13.90 -4.76 21.94
C GLY A 173 -14.23 -3.87 20.75
N PRO A 174 -14.73 -2.64 20.97
CA PRO A 174 -15.09 -1.74 19.87
C PRO A 174 -13.89 -1.37 18.97
N LEU A 175 -14.10 -1.28 17.66
CA LEU A 175 -13.07 -0.97 16.65
C LEU A 175 -12.34 0.35 16.90
N VAL A 176 -13.01 1.33 17.53
CA VAL A 176 -12.40 2.60 17.95
C VAL A 176 -11.18 2.42 18.86
N LYS A 177 -11.11 1.33 19.63
CA LYS A 177 -9.91 1.00 20.42
C LYS A 177 -8.72 0.72 19.49
N ALA A 178 -8.93 0.03 18.38
CA ALA A 178 -7.87 -0.24 17.40
C ALA A 178 -7.39 1.04 16.71
N TRP A 179 -8.32 1.93 16.32
CA TRP A 179 -7.98 3.23 15.75
C TRP A 179 -7.19 4.10 16.74
N ASN A 180 -7.58 4.12 18.02
CA ASN A 180 -6.84 4.84 19.05
C ASN A 180 -5.44 4.30 19.29
N GLU A 181 -5.24 2.99 19.18
CA GLU A 181 -3.91 2.37 19.26
C GLU A 181 -3.03 2.79 18.07
N MET A 182 -3.57 2.79 16.85
CA MET A 182 -2.88 3.35 15.68
C MET A 182 -2.53 4.83 15.87
N LEU A 183 -3.47 5.65 16.35
CA LEU A 183 -3.21 7.06 16.64
C LEU A 183 -2.16 7.25 17.75
N SER A 184 -2.13 6.38 18.75
CA SER A 184 -1.11 6.41 19.80
C SER A 184 0.29 6.14 19.25
N ASP A 185 0.43 5.26 18.27
CA ASP A 185 1.70 5.01 17.60
C ASP A 185 2.10 6.17 16.70
N PHE A 186 1.17 6.70 15.91
CA PHE A 186 1.39 7.90 15.10
C PHE A 186 1.88 9.08 15.94
N LYS A 187 1.32 9.27 17.14
CA LYS A 187 1.73 10.33 18.08
C LYS A 187 3.20 10.27 18.49
N LYS A 188 3.82 9.08 18.48
CA LYS A 188 5.25 8.92 18.80
C LYS A 188 6.16 9.54 17.75
N ASP A 189 5.69 9.59 16.50
CA ASP A 189 6.44 10.14 15.37
C ASP A 189 6.16 11.62 15.09
N LEU A 190 5.20 12.26 15.78
CA LEU A 190 4.74 13.63 15.49
C LEU A 190 5.87 14.66 15.34
N LYS A 191 6.88 14.63 16.23
CA LYS A 191 8.01 15.56 16.18
C LYS A 191 8.87 15.39 14.92
N ASN A 192 8.89 14.17 14.39
CA ASN A 192 9.68 13.76 13.23
C ASN A 192 8.78 13.49 12.02
N LEU A 193 7.54 13.97 11.99
CA LEU A 193 6.60 13.66 10.92
C LEU A 193 6.86 14.52 9.68
N ASP A 194 6.90 13.90 8.51
CA ASP A 194 6.81 14.63 7.24
C ASP A 194 5.34 15.03 7.00
N LEU A 195 5.08 16.34 7.02
CA LEU A 195 3.74 16.91 6.92
C LEU A 195 3.25 17.07 5.47
N ASP A 196 4.02 16.67 4.46
CA ASP A 196 3.58 16.76 3.07
C ASP A 196 2.27 15.99 2.86
N ASN A 197 2.23 14.75 3.33
CA ASN A 197 1.11 13.83 3.16
C ASN A 197 1.06 12.80 4.30
N VAL A 198 -0.05 12.79 5.03
CA VAL A 198 -0.48 11.73 5.94
C VAL A 198 -1.75 11.13 5.36
N VAL A 199 -1.68 9.87 4.97
CA VAL A 199 -2.76 9.21 4.23
C VAL A 199 -3.54 8.29 5.16
N ILE A 200 -4.85 8.44 5.19
CA ILE A 200 -5.79 7.44 5.68
C ILE A 200 -6.27 6.64 4.48
N ALA A 201 -6.04 5.33 4.49
CA ALA A 201 -6.48 4.43 3.43
C ALA A 201 -7.55 3.47 3.97
N GLY A 202 -8.68 3.35 3.28
CA GLY A 202 -9.77 2.48 3.74
C GLY A 202 -10.27 1.47 2.69
N CYS A 203 -10.90 0.41 3.20
CA CYS A 203 -11.62 -0.60 2.43
C CYS A 203 -13.00 -0.78 3.06
N GLY A 204 -14.02 -0.06 2.56
CA GLY A 204 -15.39 -0.17 3.07
C GLY A 204 -15.60 0.26 4.53
N ASN A 205 -14.75 1.14 5.10
CA ASN A 205 -14.84 1.57 6.50
C ASN A 205 -14.90 3.12 6.64
N GLU A 206 -16.00 3.72 6.17
CA GLU A 206 -16.16 5.18 6.20
C GLU A 206 -16.16 5.76 7.61
N ASP A 207 -16.73 5.05 8.58
CA ASP A 207 -16.76 5.50 9.97
C ASP A 207 -15.35 5.57 10.56
N GLY A 208 -14.50 4.58 10.26
CA GLY A 208 -13.09 4.60 10.64
C GLY A 208 -12.31 5.70 9.95
N GLU A 209 -12.56 5.95 8.67
CA GLU A 209 -11.95 7.05 7.92
C GLU A 209 -12.29 8.41 8.56
N LYS A 210 -13.59 8.68 8.78
CA LYS A 210 -14.08 9.92 9.41
C LYS A 210 -13.48 10.09 10.80
N TYR A 211 -13.50 9.05 11.62
CA TYR A 211 -12.91 9.08 12.97
C TYR A 211 -11.42 9.42 12.93
N MET A 212 -10.65 8.77 12.06
CA MET A 212 -9.22 9.01 11.93
C MET A 212 -8.93 10.45 11.46
N VAL A 213 -9.70 10.98 10.50
CA VAL A 213 -9.57 12.38 10.05
C VAL A 213 -9.80 13.34 11.22
N GLU A 214 -10.90 13.18 11.95
CA GLU A 214 -11.24 14.05 13.09
C GLU A 214 -10.16 14.05 14.17
N GLN A 215 -9.54 12.89 14.45
CA GLN A 215 -8.46 12.82 15.42
C GLN A 215 -7.15 13.39 14.90
N LEU A 216 -6.82 13.20 13.62
CA LEU A 216 -5.61 13.74 13.00
C LEU A 216 -5.66 15.27 12.88
N GLN A 217 -6.82 15.86 12.56
CA GLN A 217 -6.99 17.32 12.47
C GLN A 217 -6.71 18.05 13.80
N LYS A 218 -6.78 17.33 14.93
CA LYS A 218 -6.40 17.87 16.26
C LYS A 218 -4.88 17.87 16.49
N LEU A 219 -4.12 17.20 15.62
CA LEU A 219 -2.69 16.93 15.80
C LEU A 219 -1.82 17.55 14.70
N ILE A 220 -2.35 17.64 13.48
CA ILE A 220 -1.62 18.12 12.30
C ILE A 220 -2.53 19.01 11.43
N PRO A 221 -1.96 19.86 10.57
CA PRO A 221 -2.73 20.69 9.64
C PRO A 221 -3.64 19.85 8.74
N ALA A 222 -4.84 20.34 8.44
CA ALA A 222 -5.83 19.60 7.67
C ALA A 222 -5.37 19.33 6.23
N GLU A 223 -4.60 20.26 5.65
CA GLU A 223 -3.99 20.15 4.32
C GLU A 223 -2.93 19.05 4.23
N SER A 224 -2.42 18.55 5.35
CA SER A 224 -1.51 17.39 5.38
C SER A 224 -2.25 16.07 5.27
N ILE A 225 -3.57 16.02 5.49
CA ILE A 225 -4.35 14.78 5.54
C ILE A 225 -4.89 14.44 4.14
N ARG A 226 -4.74 13.19 3.70
CA ARG A 226 -5.41 12.65 2.51
C ARG A 226 -6.24 11.43 2.91
N VAL A 227 -7.42 11.29 2.32
CA VAL A 227 -8.22 10.07 2.43
C VAL A 227 -8.21 9.37 1.08
N THR A 228 -7.83 8.10 1.06
CA THR A 228 -7.79 7.27 -0.14
C THR A 228 -8.55 5.97 0.08
N LYS A 229 -8.98 5.34 -1.00
CA LYS A 229 -9.49 3.98 -1.00
C LYS A 229 -8.41 3.04 -1.53
N VAL A 230 -8.32 1.84 -0.95
CA VAL A 230 -7.41 0.82 -1.48
C VAL A 230 -7.92 0.29 -2.82
N GLY A 231 -7.02 -0.19 -3.68
CA GLY A 231 -7.40 -0.91 -4.91
C GLY A 231 -7.89 -2.33 -4.62
N SER A 232 -8.52 -2.96 -5.61
CA SER A 232 -9.11 -4.31 -5.54
C SER A 232 -8.06 -5.39 -5.24
N VAL A 233 -6.82 -5.20 -5.71
CA VAL A 233 -5.71 -6.10 -5.39
C VAL A 233 -5.44 -6.08 -3.89
N ILE A 234 -5.33 -4.89 -3.29
CA ILE A 234 -5.09 -4.76 -1.84
C ILE A 234 -6.33 -5.21 -1.05
N ALA A 235 -7.54 -4.84 -1.50
CA ALA A 235 -8.80 -5.22 -0.88
C ALA A 235 -8.96 -6.74 -0.74
N THR A 236 -8.55 -7.51 -1.75
CA THR A 236 -8.56 -8.98 -1.73
C THR A 236 -7.76 -9.57 -0.54
N HIS A 237 -6.70 -8.89 -0.12
CA HIS A 237 -5.83 -9.34 0.98
C HIS A 237 -6.19 -8.73 2.32
N CYS A 238 -6.57 -7.45 2.41
CA CYS A 238 -6.92 -6.84 3.69
C CYS A 238 -8.37 -7.11 4.11
N GLY A 239 -9.25 -7.39 3.15
CA GLY A 239 -10.68 -7.57 3.39
C GLY A 239 -11.43 -6.24 3.62
N PRO A 240 -12.77 -6.33 3.73
CA PRO A 240 -13.62 -5.21 4.10
C PRO A 240 -13.32 -4.70 5.51
N ASN A 241 -13.91 -3.55 5.86
CA ASN A 241 -13.79 -2.89 7.16
C ASN A 241 -12.34 -2.53 7.56
N THR A 242 -11.43 -2.41 6.59
CA THR A 242 -10.03 -2.04 6.85
C THR A 242 -9.86 -0.53 6.94
N THR A 243 -9.07 -0.08 7.92
CA THR A 243 -8.62 1.33 8.03
C THR A 243 -7.11 1.34 8.29
N GLY A 244 -6.36 2.07 7.47
CA GLY A 244 -4.93 2.25 7.60
C GLY A 244 -4.51 3.71 7.67
N ILE A 245 -3.34 3.95 8.22
CA ILE A 245 -2.64 5.23 8.18
C ILE A 245 -1.20 5.02 7.69
N LEU A 246 -0.80 5.85 6.74
CA LEU A 246 0.47 5.76 6.01
C LEU A 246 1.10 7.14 5.95
N TYR A 247 2.38 7.25 6.32
CA TYR A 247 3.11 8.52 6.35
C TYR A 247 4.61 8.30 6.25
N LEU A 248 5.34 9.39 6.03
CA LEU A 248 6.80 9.43 6.09
C LEU A 248 7.24 10.12 7.39
N THR A 249 8.33 9.65 7.98
CA THR A 249 9.09 10.46 8.94
C THR A 249 10.14 11.30 8.20
N LYS A 250 10.57 12.40 8.81
CA LYS A 250 11.75 13.17 8.40
C LYS A 250 13.02 12.33 8.54
N LYS A 251 14.07 12.77 7.87
CA LYS A 251 15.44 12.24 8.02
C LYS A 251 15.99 12.60 9.40
#